data_AF-A0A7X8E4S9-F1
#
_entry.id   AF-A0A7X8E4S9-F1
#
_cell.length_a   1.000
_cell.length_b   1.000
_cell.length_c   1.000
_cell.angle_alpha   90.00
_cell.angle_beta   90.00
_cell.angle_gamma   90.00
#
_symmetry.space_group_name_H-M   'P 1'
#
loop_
_entity.id
_entity.type
_entity.pdbx_description
1 polymer ?
#
loop_
_entity_poly.entity_id
_entity_poly.type
_entity_poly.pdbx_seq_one_letter_code
_entity_poly.pdbx_strand_id
1 'polypeptide(L)' 'MDQKFVVVTDNAFSTPMSKDEAIKSVKEHDKNGATAYIISEKEAKRVKTPDNFNKPKWS' A
#
# COMPACT_ATOMS: atom_id res chain seq x y z
N MET A 1 -10.80 11.92 13.11
CA MET A 1 -9.36 11.68 12.87
C MET A 1 -9.23 11.09 11.48
N ASP A 2 -8.64 11.84 10.55
CA ASP A 2 -8.40 11.40 9.18
C ASP A 2 -7.43 10.22 9.16
N GLN A 3 -7.95 9.03 8.87
CA GLN A 3 -7.12 7.83 8.68
C GLN A 3 -6.41 7.95 7.33
N LYS A 4 -5.09 8.04 7.37
CA LYS A 4 -4.23 8.02 6.17
C LYS A 4 -3.79 6.59 5.86
N PHE A 5 -3.72 6.32 4.57
CA PHE A 5 -3.34 5.02 4.00
C PHE A 5 -2.11 5.18 3.13
N VAL A 6 -1.30 4.13 3.08
CA VAL A 6 -0.08 4.05 2.28
C VAL A 6 -0.23 2.88 1.34
N VAL A 7 0.14 3.09 0.08
CA VAL A 7 0.19 2.02 -0.91
C VAL A 7 1.60 1.42 -0.92
N VAL A 8 1.68 0.10 -0.79
CA VAL A 8 2.90 -0.69 -0.88
C VAL A 8 2.94 -1.35 -2.24
N THR A 9 4.03 -1.13 -2.96
CA THR A 9 4.39 -1.88 -4.17
C THR A 9 5.64 -2.69 -3.88
N ASP A 10 6.05 -3.57 -4.81
CA ASP A 10 7.25 -4.39 -4.64
C ASP A 10 8.52 -3.57 -4.36
N ASN A 11 8.60 -2.34 -4.88
CA ASN A 11 9.82 -1.53 -4.83
C ASN A 11 9.70 -0.24 -3.99
N ALA A 12 8.49 0.17 -3.61
CA ALA A 12 8.30 1.47 -2.97
C ALA A 12 7.01 1.57 -2.13
N PHE A 13 7.06 2.49 -1.16
CA PHE A 13 5.87 3.03 -0.50
C PHE A 13 5.44 4.33 -1.16
N SER A 14 4.14 4.49 -1.32
CA SER A 14 3.54 5.77 -1.69
C SER A 14 3.41 6.71 -0.50
N THR A 15 3.08 7.96 -0.75
CA THR A 15 2.82 8.95 0.30
C THR A 15 1.52 8.63 1.04
N PRO A 16 1.39 9.01 2.33
CA PRO A 16 0.15 8.84 3.06
C PRO A 16 -0.98 9.66 2.43
N MET A 17 -2.03 8.98 1.99
CA MET A 17 -3.15 9.56 1.24
C MET A 17 -4.50 9.10 1.80
N SER A 18 -5.59 9.64 1.25
CA SER A 18 -6.95 9.27 1.66
C SER A 18 -7.29 7.85 1.20
N LYS A 19 -8.31 7.23 1.81
CA LYS A 19 -8.76 5.88 1.44
C LYS A 19 -9.10 5.77 -0.06
N ASP A 20 -9.86 6.73 -0.58
CA ASP A 20 -10.27 6.76 -1.98
C ASP A 20 -9.09 6.89 -2.95
N GLU A 21 -8.08 7.69 -2.58
CA GLU A 21 -6.86 7.85 -3.36
C GLU A 21 -6.03 6.56 -3.36
N ALA A 22 -5.89 5.91 -2.21
CA ALA A 22 -5.18 4.64 -2.11
C ALA A 22 -5.85 3.54 -2.94
N ILE A 23 -7.20 3.50 -2.95
CA ILE A 23 -7.96 2.56 -3.78
C ILE A 23 -7.72 2.83 -5.26
N LYS A 24 -7.72 4.10 -5.70
CA LYS A 24 -7.43 4.44 -7.09
C LYS A 24 -6.02 4.02 -7.49
N SER A 25 -5.02 4.36 -6.66
CA SER A 25 -3.63 4.03 -6.92
C SER A 25 -3.41 2.52 -7.05
N VAL A 26 -3.98 1.70 -6.14
CA VAL A 26 -3.87 0.24 -6.26
C VAL A 26 -4.53 -0.30 -7.53
N LYS A 27 -5.70 0.22 -7.90
CA LYS A 27 -6.37 -0.18 -9.16
C LYS A 27 -5.56 0.19 -10.39
N GLU A 28 -4.85 1.32 -10.38
CA GLU A 28 -3.96 1.71 -11.48
C GLU A 28 -2.74 0.81 -11.58
N HIS A 29 -2.14 0.44 -10.44
CA HIS A 29 -1.05 -0.54 -10.41
C HIS A 29 -1.50 -1.91 -10.91
N ASP A 30 -2.66 -2.39 -10.46
CA ASP A 30 -3.24 -3.67 -10.89
C ASP A 30 -3.49 -3.71 -12.40
N LYS A 31 -4.05 -2.63 -12.98
CA LYS A 31 -4.20 -2.48 -14.44
C LYS A 31 -2.88 -2.54 -15.20
N ASN A 32 -1.80 -2.07 -14.60
CA ASN A 32 -0.46 -2.11 -15.18
C ASN A 32 0.27 -3.45 -14.92
N GLY A 33 -0.41 -4.45 -14.35
CA GLY A 33 0.16 -5.75 -14.00
C GLY A 33 1.07 -5.74 -12.77
N ALA A 34 1.06 -4.65 -12.00
CA ALA A 34 1.85 -4.51 -10.78
C ALA A 34 0.99 -4.81 -9.54
N THR A 35 1.50 -5.65 -8.64
CA THR A 35 0.79 -5.95 -7.40
C THR A 35 1.01 -4.81 -6.40
N ALA A 36 -0.07 -4.23 -5.91
CA ALA A 36 -0.03 -3.17 -4.92
C ALA A 36 -1.00 -3.45 -3.76
N TYR A 37 -0.62 -3.04 -2.54
CA TYR A 37 -1.37 -3.28 -1.32
C TYR A 37 -1.66 -1.98 -0.59
N ILE A 38 -2.83 -1.88 0.03
CA ILE A 38 -3.17 -0.74 0.88
C ILE A 38 -2.90 -1.12 2.33
N ILE A 39 -2.12 -0.31 3.04
CA ILE A 39 -1.88 -0.45 4.47
C ILE A 39 -2.18 0.85 5.20
N SER A 40 -2.42 0.77 6.51
CA SER A 40 -2.56 1.97 7.34
C SER A 40 -1.21 2.66 7.56
N GLU A 41 -1.20 3.97 7.81
CA GLU A 41 0.02 4.70 8.15
C GLU A 41 0.78 4.07 9.34
N LYS A 42 0.04 3.56 10.34
CA LYS A 42 0.63 2.85 11.49
C LYS A 42 1.41 1.62 11.05
N GLU A 43 0.84 0.86 10.11
CA GLU A 43 1.50 -0.33 9.58
C GLU A 43 2.70 0.02 8.72
N ALA A 44 2.61 1.08 7.92
CA ALA A 44 3.74 1.58 7.14
C ALA A 44 4.92 1.96 8.05
N LYS A 45 4.64 2.61 9.19
CA LYS A 45 5.66 2.94 10.21
C LYS A 45 6.25 1.71 10.90
N ARG A 46 5.46 0.64 11.10
CA ARG A 46 5.94 -0.63 11.67
C ARG A 46 6.89 -1.33 10.70
N VAL A 47 6.48 -1.39 9.44
CA VAL A 47 7.15 -2.14 8.38
C VAL A 47 8.44 -1.43 7.93
N LYS A 48 8.44 -0.09 7.82
CA LYS A 48 9.55 0.81 7.43
C LYS A 48 10.11 0.61 6.03
N THR A 49 10.20 -0.62 5.52
CA THR A 49 10.68 -0.95 4.16
C THR A 49 9.73 -1.96 3.49
N PRO A 50 9.50 -1.86 2.17
CA PRO A 50 8.63 -2.79 1.45
C PRO A 50 9.04 -4.26 1.62
N ASP A 51 10.33 -4.54 1.77
CA ASP A 51 10.88 -5.89 2.02
C ASP A 51 10.37 -6.53 3.31
N ASN A 52 10.02 -5.71 4.30
CA ASN A 52 9.54 -6.18 5.60
C ASN A 52 8.00 -6.32 5.62
N PHE A 53 7.34 -6.05 4.48
CA PHE A 53 5.90 -6.22 4.33
C PHE A 53 5.58 -7.68 4.02
N ASN A 54 4.93 -8.36 4.97
CA ASN A 54 4.43 -9.70 4.75
C ASN A 54 3.24 -9.66 3.78
N LYS A 55 3.51 -10.00 2.51
CA LYS A 55 2.48 -10.10 1.47
C LYS A 55 1.46 -11.18 1.88
N PRO A 56 0.15 -10.86 1.90
CA PRO A 56 -0.87 -11.85 2.17
C PRO A 56 -0.81 -12.95 1.10
N LYS A 57 -0.80 -14.21 1.54
CA LYS A 57 -0.91 -15.38 0.66
C LYS A 57 -2.36 -15.80 0.59
N TRP A 58 -2.97 -15.69 -0.58
CA TRP A 58 -4.26 -16.29 -0.87
C TRP A 58 -3.98 -17.62 -1.58
N SER A 59 -3.78 -18.68 -0.79
CA SER A 59 -3.85 -20.07 -1.28
C SER A 59 -5.27 -20.59 -1.19
#